data_AF-A0A550C307-F1
#
_entry.id   AF-A0A550C307-F1
#
_cell.length_a   1.000
_cell.length_b   1.000
_cell.length_c   1.000
_cell.angle_alpha   90.00
_cell.angle_beta   90.00
_cell.angle_gamma   90.00
#
_symmetry.space_group_name_H-M   'P 1'
#
loop_
_entity.id
_entity.type
_entity.pdbx_description
1 polymer ?
#
loop_
_entity_poly.entity_id
_entity_poly.type
_entity_poly.pdbx_seq_one_letter_code
_entity_poly.pdbx_strand_id
1 'polypeptide(L)'
;MQTQQQPRERIVAKPNRICQPPQTNSRVVMMLWRWKIWVEGTFIFSMLEPWEKILIASIFLVLLSLIFMALFKYLPQHLIVMHRRAVYYLWGEVHPSLAVRARQRPHS
;
A
#
# COMPACT_ATOMS: atom_id res chain seq x y z
N MET A 1 -31.18 29.42 58.80
CA MET A 1 -30.59 29.90 57.53
C MET A 1 -30.17 28.67 56.74
N GLN A 2 -31.04 28.17 55.86
CA GLN A 2 -30.75 27.00 55.01
C GLN A 2 -30.17 27.50 53.68
N THR A 3 -28.93 27.13 53.42
CA THR A 3 -28.25 27.34 52.14
C THR A 3 -28.88 26.44 51.08
N GLN A 4 -29.76 27.01 50.24
CA GLN A 4 -30.27 26.36 49.04
C GLN A 4 -29.10 26.11 48.07
N GLN A 5 -28.56 24.89 48.08
CA GLN A 5 -27.61 24.44 47.07
C GLN A 5 -28.36 24.21 45.75
N GLN A 6 -28.22 25.15 44.83
CA GLN A 6 -28.71 25.02 43.47
C GLN A 6 -27.95 23.88 42.76
N PRO A 7 -28.64 22.94 42.09
CA PRO A 7 -27.97 21.84 41.39
C PRO A 7 -27.10 22.43 40.26
N ARG A 8 -25.78 22.23 40.30
CA ARG A 8 -24.90 22.54 39.18
C ARG A 8 -25.28 21.63 38.02
N GLU A 9 -26.09 22.11 37.09
CA GLU A 9 -26.22 21.49 35.78
C GLU A 9 -24.82 21.44 35.15
N ARG A 10 -24.24 20.24 35.08
CA ARG A 10 -23.03 20.04 34.30
C ARG A 10 -23.41 20.20 32.85
N ILE A 11 -23.01 21.32 32.24
CA ILE A 11 -22.98 21.47 30.80
C ILE A 11 -21.99 20.40 30.29
N VAL A 12 -22.48 19.21 29.96
CA VAL A 12 -21.65 18.15 29.39
C VAL A 12 -21.37 18.58 27.96
N ALA A 13 -20.16 19.08 27.71
CA ALA A 13 -19.74 19.43 26.36
C ALA A 13 -19.94 18.21 25.45
N LYS A 14 -20.72 18.40 24.38
CA LYS A 14 -21.01 17.35 23.41
C LYS A 14 -19.68 16.84 22.84
N PRO A 15 -19.41 15.52 22.88
CA PRO A 15 -18.13 15.00 22.43
C PRO A 15 -17.93 15.29 20.94
N ASN A 16 -16.73 15.77 20.59
CA ASN A 16 -16.39 16.09 19.21
C ASN A 16 -16.38 14.80 18.36
N ARG A 17 -17.19 14.78 17.30
CA ARG A 17 -17.38 13.61 16.43
C ARG A 17 -16.22 13.37 15.46
N ILE A 18 -15.29 14.32 15.33
CA ILE A 18 -14.19 14.25 14.35
C ILE A 18 -13.27 13.04 14.59
N CYS A 19 -13.06 12.66 15.85
CA CYS A 19 -12.17 11.55 16.22
C CYS A 19 -12.91 10.24 16.55
N GLN A 20 -14.23 10.18 16.37
CA GLN A 20 -15.01 8.99 16.74
C GLN A 20 -14.95 7.94 15.62
N PRO A 21 -14.77 6.65 15.95
CA PRO A 21 -14.90 5.59 14.97
C PRO A 21 -16.32 5.53 14.42
N PRO A 22 -16.51 5.34 13.11
CA PRO A 22 -17.83 5.23 12.52
C PRO A 22 -18.48 3.95 13.04
N GLN A 23 -19.69 4.07 13.60
CA GLN A 23 -20.42 2.98 14.24
C GLN A 23 -21.13 2.10 13.19
N THR A 24 -20.38 1.58 12.22
CA THR A 24 -20.88 0.76 11.09
C THR A 24 -20.12 -0.56 11.01
N ASN A 25 -20.81 -1.63 10.62
CA ASN A 25 -20.24 -2.98 10.52
C ASN A 25 -19.43 -3.23 9.22
N SER A 26 -19.42 -2.28 8.28
CA SER A 26 -18.71 -2.46 7.01
C SER A 26 -17.19 -2.36 7.20
N ARG A 27 -16.47 -3.42 6.81
CA ARG A 27 -14.99 -3.50 6.88
C ARG A 27 -14.32 -2.41 6.06
N VAL A 28 -14.90 -2.05 4.90
CA VAL A 28 -14.37 -1.01 4.02
C VAL A 28 -14.45 0.35 4.69
N VAL A 29 -15.56 0.66 5.36
CA VAL A 29 -15.74 1.94 6.08
C VAL A 29 -14.73 2.05 7.22
N MET A 30 -14.46 0.96 7.94
CA MET A 30 -13.41 0.94 8.97
C MET A 30 -11.99 1.11 8.39
N MET A 31 -11.70 0.53 7.22
CA MET A 31 -10.40 0.73 6.55
C MET A 31 -10.22 2.16 6.06
N LEU A 32 -11.25 2.76 5.45
CA LEU A 32 -11.22 4.16 5.03
C LEU A 32 -11.07 5.11 6.22
N TRP A 33 -11.72 4.83 7.35
CA TRP A 33 -11.56 5.63 8.57
C TRP A 33 -10.15 5.54 9.14
N ARG A 34 -9.56 4.34 9.20
CA ARG A 34 -8.15 4.15 9.62
C ARG A 34 -7.20 4.88 8.68
N TRP A 35 -7.44 4.78 7.37
CA TRP A 35 -6.62 5.46 6.38
C TRP A 35 -6.74 6.99 6.50
N LYS A 36 -7.96 7.52 6.69
CA LYS A 36 -8.21 8.94 6.97
C LYS A 36 -7.43 9.42 8.19
N ILE A 37 -7.47 8.68 9.30
CA ILE A 37 -6.76 9.04 10.53
C ILE A 37 -5.24 8.98 10.34
N TRP A 38 -4.73 8.00 9.61
CA TRP A 38 -3.30 7.93 9.28
C TRP A 38 -2.85 9.12 8.44
N VAL A 39 -3.68 9.50 7.46
CA VAL A 39 -3.44 10.66 6.59
C VAL A 39 -3.54 11.98 7.36
N GLU A 40 -4.49 12.11 8.28
CA GLU A 40 -4.60 13.26 9.19
C GLU A 40 -3.45 13.30 10.21
N GLY A 41 -2.91 12.13 10.60
CA GLY A 41 -1.84 11.98 11.57
C GLY A 41 -0.44 12.28 11.04
N THR A 42 -0.23 12.25 9.71
CA THR A 42 1.01 12.76 9.12
C THR A 42 1.03 14.29 9.26
N PHE A 43 1.72 14.79 10.29
CA PHE A 43 1.82 16.19 10.72
C PHE A 43 1.94 17.21 9.58
N ILE A 44 2.74 16.89 8.56
CA ILE A 44 2.93 17.71 7.37
C ILE A 44 1.57 17.99 6.71
N PHE A 45 0.74 16.97 6.53
CA PHE A 45 -0.56 17.09 5.87
C PHE A 45 -1.63 17.83 6.70
N SER A 46 -1.45 17.88 8.03
CA SER A 46 -2.31 18.69 8.91
C SER A 46 -1.92 20.16 8.93
N MET A 47 -0.70 20.48 8.54
CA MET A 47 -0.17 21.86 8.49
C MET A 47 -0.29 22.49 7.11
N LEU A 48 -0.42 21.67 6.05
CA LEU A 48 -0.67 22.16 4.69
C LEU A 48 -2.10 22.68 4.55
N GLU A 49 -2.25 23.76 3.78
CA GLU A 49 -3.58 24.26 3.47
C GLU A 49 -4.37 23.24 2.63
N PRO A 50 -5.72 23.21 2.73
CA PRO A 50 -6.54 22.26 2.00
C PRO A 50 -6.30 22.27 0.47
N TRP A 51 -5.92 23.43 -0.08
CA TRP A 51 -5.64 23.60 -1.50
C TRP A 51 -4.27 23.04 -1.91
N GLU A 52 -3.23 23.20 -1.07
CA GLU A 52 -1.87 22.67 -1.32
C GLU A 52 -1.89 21.14 -1.37
N LYS A 53 -2.65 20.54 -0.46
CA LYS A 53 -2.92 19.11 -0.44
C LYS A 53 -3.50 18.60 -1.76
N ILE A 54 -4.41 19.37 -2.37
CA ILE A 54 -5.01 19.03 -3.67
C ILE A 54 -3.96 19.12 -4.78
N LEU A 55 -3.08 20.12 -4.75
CA LEU A 55 -1.98 20.23 -5.72
C LEU A 55 -0.97 19.08 -5.61
N ILE A 56 -0.55 18.72 -4.41
CA ILE A 56 0.40 17.62 -4.23
C ILE A 56 -0.24 16.30 -4.68
N ALA A 57 -1.51 16.07 -4.32
CA ALA A 57 -2.24 14.89 -4.75
C ALA A 57 -2.36 14.83 -6.29
N SER A 58 -2.60 15.96 -6.97
CA SER A 58 -2.70 15.98 -8.43
C SER A 58 -1.36 15.71 -9.11
N ILE A 59 -0.27 16.32 -8.64
CA ILE A 59 1.10 16.07 -9.15
C ILE A 59 1.48 14.60 -8.93
N PHE A 60 1.23 14.08 -7.73
CA PHE A 60 1.52 12.70 -7.39
C PHE A 60 0.70 11.73 -8.23
N LEU A 61 -0.57 12.04 -8.51
CA LEU A 61 -1.43 11.25 -9.39
C LEU A 61 -0.93 11.25 -10.83
N VAL A 62 -0.47 12.40 -11.35
CA VAL A 62 0.15 12.49 -12.69
C VAL A 62 1.46 11.70 -12.76
N LEU A 63 2.31 11.79 -11.74
CA LEU A 63 3.54 10.99 -11.66
C LEU A 63 3.23 9.50 -11.59
N LEU A 64 2.29 9.10 -10.74
CA LEU A 64 1.83 7.71 -10.63
C LEU A 64 1.23 7.21 -11.94
N SER A 65 0.41 8.00 -12.63
CA SER A 65 -0.18 7.57 -13.90
C SER A 65 0.89 7.40 -14.97
N LEU A 66 1.90 8.28 -15.01
CA LEU A 66 3.08 8.11 -15.87
C LEU A 66 3.84 6.82 -15.53
N ILE A 67 4.12 6.58 -14.24
CA ILE A 67 4.80 5.38 -13.78
C ILE A 67 3.98 4.14 -14.12
N PHE A 68 2.68 4.15 -13.89
CA PHE A 68 1.79 3.04 -14.22
C PHE A 68 1.79 2.77 -15.72
N MET A 69 1.66 3.81 -16.54
CA MET A 69 1.69 3.67 -18.00
C MET A 69 3.05 3.12 -18.48
N ALA A 70 4.15 3.63 -17.92
CA ALA A 70 5.49 3.12 -18.17
C ALA A 70 5.61 1.66 -17.71
N LEU A 71 5.11 1.31 -16.54
CA LEU A 71 5.15 -0.05 -16.01
C LEU A 71 4.35 -0.99 -16.92
N PHE A 72 3.10 -0.68 -17.25
CA PHE A 72 2.28 -1.50 -18.14
C PHE A 72 2.91 -1.68 -19.52
N LYS A 73 3.63 -0.69 -20.04
CA LYS A 73 4.27 -0.77 -21.35
C LYS A 73 5.65 -1.45 -21.31
N TYR A 74 6.48 -1.16 -20.32
CA TYR A 74 7.86 -1.65 -20.22
C TYR A 74 7.99 -2.99 -19.51
N LEU A 75 7.14 -3.27 -18.51
CA LEU A 75 7.18 -4.51 -17.73
C LEU A 75 7.01 -5.77 -18.62
N PRO A 76 6.03 -5.88 -19.55
CA PRO A 76 5.92 -7.07 -20.39
C PRO A 76 7.14 -7.26 -21.29
N GLN A 77 7.72 -6.17 -21.82
CA GLN A 77 8.89 -6.23 -22.69
C GLN A 77 10.13 -6.75 -21.94
N HIS A 78 10.35 -6.28 -20.70
CA HIS A 78 11.44 -6.77 -19.87
C HIS A 78 11.20 -8.20 -19.37
N LEU A 79 9.96 -8.56 -19.03
CA LEU A 79 9.61 -9.92 -18.60
C LEU A 79 9.89 -10.96 -19.68
N ILE A 80 9.62 -10.66 -20.96
CA ILE A 80 9.89 -11.60 -22.07
C ILE A 80 11.39 -11.91 -22.20
N VAL A 81 12.24 -10.88 -22.10
CA VAL A 81 13.70 -11.05 -22.20
C VAL A 81 14.23 -11.85 -21.00
N MET A 82 13.77 -11.52 -19.79
CA MET A 82 14.17 -12.22 -18.57
C MET A 82 13.65 -13.66 -18.57
N HIS A 83 12.43 -13.89 -19.06
CA HIS A 83 11.83 -15.21 -19.16
C HIS A 83 12.61 -16.12 -20.12
N ARG A 84 13.00 -15.63 -21.30
CA ARG A 84 13.84 -16.39 -22.24
C ARG A 84 15.17 -16.83 -21.61
N ARG A 85 15.82 -15.95 -20.84
CA ARG A 85 17.05 -16.29 -20.11
C ARG A 85 16.79 -17.27 -18.98
N ALA A 86 15.74 -17.06 -18.19
CA ALA A 86 15.36 -17.95 -17.11
C ALA A 86 15.06 -19.36 -17.61
N VAL A 87 14.33 -19.50 -18.73
CA VAL A 87 14.08 -20.79 -19.38
C VAL A 87 15.37 -21.44 -19.87
N TYR A 88 16.32 -20.66 -20.41
CA TYR A 88 17.61 -21.21 -20.82
C TYR A 88 18.40 -21.80 -19.64
N TYR A 89 18.39 -21.15 -18.47
CA TYR A 89 19.07 -21.65 -17.27
C TYR A 89 18.29 -22.72 -16.50
N LEU A 90 16.96 -22.70 -16.55
CA LEU A 90 16.11 -23.73 -15.96
C LEU A 90 16.08 -25.01 -16.81
N TRP A 91 16.28 -24.89 -18.13
CA TRP A 91 16.10 -25.99 -19.09
C TRP A 91 17.40 -26.46 -19.78
N GLY A 92 18.47 -25.67 -19.78
CA GLY A 92 19.84 -26.15 -20.03
C GLY A 92 20.54 -26.20 -18.67
N GLU A 93 20.88 -27.35 -18.09
CA GLU A 93 21.85 -28.31 -18.63
C GLU A 93 21.56 -29.75 -18.13
N VAL A 94 20.61 -30.46 -18.72
CA VAL A 94 20.74 -31.92 -18.82
C VAL A 94 21.14 -32.23 -20.24
N HIS A 95 22.42 -31.99 -20.54
CA HIS A 95 23.01 -32.42 -21.80
C HIS A 95 23.00 -33.96 -21.80
N PRO A 96 22.15 -34.64 -22.60
CA PRO A 96 22.04 -36.10 -22.56
C PRO A 96 23.36 -36.78 -22.95
N SER A 97 24.25 -36.08 -23.66
CA SER A 97 25.59 -36.59 -23.99
C SER A 97 26.56 -36.62 -22.81
N LEU A 98 26.35 -35.82 -21.75
CA LEU A 98 27.09 -35.97 -20.49
C LEU A 98 26.51 -37.07 -19.60
N ALA A 99 25.18 -37.26 -19.62
CA ALA A 99 24.53 -38.39 -18.95
C ALA A 99 24.93 -39.74 -19.59
N VAL A 100 25.02 -39.80 -20.92
CA VAL A 100 25.53 -40.98 -21.66
C VAL A 100 27.03 -41.22 -21.41
N ARG A 101 27.83 -40.15 -21.28
CA ARG A 101 29.28 -40.25 -21.00
C ARG A 101 29.59 -40.58 -19.54
N ALA A 102 28.78 -40.13 -18.59
CA ALA A 102 28.86 -40.52 -17.18
C ALA A 102 28.47 -42.00 -16.95
N ARG A 103 27.58 -42.55 -17.78
CA ARG A 103 27.24 -43.99 -17.80
C ARG A 103 28.34 -44.87 -18.41
N GLN A 104 29.27 -44.29 -19.18
CA GLN A 104 30.30 -45.02 -19.93
C GLN A 104 31.70 -45.00 -19.29
N ARG A 105 31.90 -44.49 -18.07
CA ARG A 105 33.17 -44.68 -17.36
C ARG A 105 33.23 -46.08 -16.73
N PRO A 106 34.08 -47.01 -17.21
CA PRO A 106 34.43 -48.20 -16.46
C PRO A 106 35.49 -47.79 -15.44
N HIS A 107 35.29 -48.20 -14.18
CA HIS A 107 36.32 -48.17 -13.15
C HIS A 107 37.47 -49.10 -13.57
N SER A 108 38.66 -48.54 -13.74
CA SER A 108 39.94 -49.25 -13.79
C SER A 108 40.68 -49.05 -12.49
#